data_AF-A0AA93L951-F1
#
_entry.id   AF-A0AA93L951-F1
#
_cell.length_a   1.000
_cell.length_b   1.000
_cell.length_c   1.000
_cell.angle_alpha   90.00
_cell.angle_beta   90.00
_cell.angle_gamma   90.00
#
_symmetry.space_group_name_H-M   'P 1'
#
loop_
_entity.id
_entity.type
_entity.pdbx_description
1 polymer ?
#
loop_
_entity_poly.entity_id
_entity_poly.type
_entity_poly.pdbx_seq_one_letter_code
_entity_poly.pdbx_strand_id
1 'polypeptide(L)'
;MTRRWSAIAAALMMVGCSNPGEKAEEQFRMVEQANPSPDDLCDASRKVADGYLEARDQERYASWKNKADINCMNARLGSQLGTR
;
A
#
# COMPACT_ATOMS: atom_id res chain seq x y z
N MET A 1 11.55 47.58 -16.20
CA MET A 1 11.55 46.96 -14.85
C MET A 1 10.59 45.75 -14.79
N THR A 2 10.72 44.77 -15.70
CA THR A 2 9.71 43.68 -15.82
C THR A 2 10.31 42.30 -16.11
N ARG A 3 11.64 42.13 -16.13
CA ARG A 3 12.30 40.90 -16.61
C ARG A 3 12.77 39.92 -15.51
N ARG A 4 12.54 40.20 -14.22
CA ARG A 4 13.08 39.39 -13.11
C ARG A 4 12.08 38.51 -12.37
N TRP A 5 10.79 38.59 -12.71
CA TRP A 5 9.71 37.95 -11.95
C TRP A 5 9.17 36.65 -12.58
N SER A 6 9.77 36.17 -13.67
CA SER A 6 9.33 34.92 -14.33
C SER A 6 10.06 33.66 -13.85
N ALA A 7 11.09 33.78 -13.01
CA ALA A 7 11.90 32.63 -12.59
C ALA A 7 11.36 31.87 -11.37
N ILE A 8 10.42 32.44 -10.61
CA ILE A 8 9.96 31.86 -9.33
C ILE A 8 8.78 30.88 -9.53
N ALA A 9 8.07 30.96 -10.66
CA ALA A 9 6.88 30.14 -10.91
C ALA A 9 7.16 28.67 -11.30
N ALA A 10 8.40 28.33 -11.69
CA ALA A 10 8.73 26.98 -12.18
C ALA A 10 9.12 25.98 -11.07
N ALA A 11 9.30 26.42 -9.82
CA ALA A 11 9.84 25.58 -8.75
C ALA A 11 8.79 24.79 -7.93
N LEU A 12 7.49 24.99 -8.18
CA LEU A 12 6.40 24.48 -7.32
C LEU A 12 5.63 23.26 -7.85
N MET A 13 6.02 22.67 -8.99
CA MET A 13 5.27 21.55 -9.59
C MET A 13 5.84 20.15 -9.31
N MET A 14 6.86 20.00 -8.47
CA MET A 14 7.35 18.67 -8.04
C MET A 14 6.66 18.22 -6.74
N VAL A 15 5.33 18.30 -6.68
CA VAL A 15 4.58 17.47 -5.73
C VAL A 15 4.69 16.05 -6.29
N GLY A 16 5.71 15.31 -5.84
CA GLY A 16 5.86 13.91 -6.18
C GLY A 16 4.58 13.19 -5.78
N CYS A 17 3.79 12.76 -6.77
CA CYS A 17 2.66 11.88 -6.56
C CYS A 17 3.20 10.53 -6.09
N SER A 18 3.49 10.40 -4.79
CA SER A 18 3.79 9.11 -4.20
C SER A 18 2.56 8.22 -4.38
N ASN A 19 2.72 7.10 -5.07
CA ASN A 19 1.63 6.16 -5.30
C ASN A 19 1.17 5.60 -3.93
N PRO A 20 -0.10 5.76 -3.53
CA PRO A 20 -0.58 5.27 -2.23
C PRO A 20 -0.35 3.76 -2.04
N GLY A 21 -0.36 2.97 -3.12
CA GLY A 21 -0.02 1.56 -3.10
C GLY A 21 1.44 1.30 -2.70
N GLU A 22 2.40 2.06 -3.23
CA GLU A 22 3.83 1.88 -2.89
C GLU A 22 4.12 2.18 -1.42
N LYS A 23 3.51 3.24 -0.88
CA LYS A 23 3.60 3.55 0.55
C LYS A 23 3.03 2.43 1.41
N ALA A 24 1.91 1.85 0.98
CA ALA A 24 1.30 0.72 1.68
C ALA A 24 2.17 -0.55 1.56
N GLU A 25 2.83 -0.80 0.43
CA GLU A 25 3.79 -1.92 0.29
C GLU A 25 4.93 -1.82 1.31
N GLU A 26 5.45 -0.61 1.54
CA GLU A 26 6.49 -0.38 2.55
C GLU A 26 5.99 -0.71 3.97
N GLN A 27 4.76 -0.31 4.31
CA GLN A 27 4.14 -0.66 5.58
C GLN A 27 3.92 -2.16 5.71
N PHE A 28 3.47 -2.83 4.64
CA PHE A 28 3.33 -4.28 4.62
C PHE A 28 4.66 -4.97 4.90
N ARG A 29 5.77 -4.53 4.30
CA ARG A 29 7.12 -5.11 4.56
C ARG A 29 7.51 -4.99 6.03
N MET A 30 7.21 -3.86 6.67
CA MET A 30 7.47 -3.70 8.11
C MET A 30 6.64 -4.66 8.96
N VAL A 31 5.36 -4.85 8.63
CA VAL A 31 4.48 -5.82 9.30
C VAL A 31 4.99 -7.26 9.09
N GLU A 32 5.35 -7.62 7.86
CA GLU A 32 5.85 -8.95 7.49
C GLU A 32 7.11 -9.34 8.29
N GLN A 33 7.97 -8.37 8.59
CA GLN A 33 9.21 -8.58 9.36
C GLN A 33 8.98 -8.62 10.88
N ALA A 34 7.84 -8.17 11.38
CA ALA A 34 7.56 -8.01 12.81
C ALA A 34 6.95 -9.24 13.48
N ASN A 35 7.18 -10.45 12.93
CA ASN A 35 6.50 -11.70 13.33
C ASN A 35 4.97 -11.53 13.42
N PRO A 36 4.31 -11.15 12.31
CA PRO A 36 2.92 -10.76 12.32
C PRO A 36 2.00 -11.93 12.58
N SER A 37 0.84 -11.65 13.17
CA SER A 37 -0.25 -12.62 13.14
C SER A 37 -0.80 -12.77 11.71
N PRO A 38 -1.46 -13.89 11.39
CA PRO A 38 -2.19 -14.02 10.13
C PRO A 38 -3.19 -12.89 9.88
N ASP A 39 -3.84 -12.38 10.93
CA ASP A 39 -4.77 -11.24 10.85
C ASP A 39 -4.04 -9.96 10.43
N ASP A 40 -2.86 -9.67 11.01
CA ASP A 40 -2.05 -8.50 10.64
C ASP A 40 -1.63 -8.54 9.17
N LEU A 41 -1.25 -9.72 8.66
CA LEU A 41 -0.91 -9.90 7.25
C LEU A 41 -2.12 -9.71 6.33
N CYS A 42 -3.29 -10.23 6.72
CA CYS A 42 -4.54 -10.02 5.98
C CYS A 42 -4.86 -8.52 5.89
N ASP A 43 -4.87 -7.81 7.02
CA ASP A 43 -5.20 -6.38 7.06
C ASP A 43 -4.17 -5.53 6.31
N ALA A 44 -2.87 -5.78 6.51
CA ALA A 44 -1.82 -5.04 5.84
C ALA A 44 -1.87 -5.23 4.33
N SER A 45 -2.05 -6.46 3.82
CA SER A 45 -2.11 -6.72 2.38
C SER A 45 -3.36 -6.16 1.71
N ARG A 46 -4.51 -6.10 2.42
CA ARG A 46 -5.70 -5.39 1.92
C ARG A 46 -5.45 -3.90 1.74
N LYS A 47 -4.78 -3.25 2.69
CA LYS A 47 -4.41 -1.83 2.59
C LYS A 47 -3.52 -1.55 1.37
N VAL A 48 -2.64 -2.49 1.00
CA VAL A 48 -1.85 -2.36 -0.23
C VAL A 48 -2.72 -2.44 -1.48
N ALA A 49 -3.62 -3.43 -1.55
CA ALA A 49 -4.54 -3.56 -2.66
C ALA A 49 -5.40 -2.29 -2.80
N ASP A 50 -5.97 -1.79 -1.70
CA ASP A 50 -6.77 -0.56 -1.69
C ASP A 50 -5.96 0.67 -2.13
N GLY A 51 -4.69 0.76 -1.73
CA GLY A 51 -3.79 1.81 -2.21
C GLY A 51 -3.58 1.78 -3.72
N TYR A 52 -3.38 0.60 -4.32
CA TYR A 52 -3.28 0.47 -5.78
C TYR A 52 -4.63 0.67 -6.50
N LEU A 53 -5.75 0.36 -5.84
CA LEU A 53 -7.08 0.68 -6.35
C LEU A 53 -7.29 2.20 -6.44
N GLU A 54 -6.91 2.94 -5.38
CA GLU A 54 -6.96 4.41 -5.35
C GLU A 54 -6.06 5.03 -6.42
N ALA A 55 -4.85 4.48 -6.59
CA ALA A 55 -3.91 4.88 -7.63
C ALA A 55 -4.36 4.50 -9.06
N ARG A 56 -5.45 3.73 -9.20
CA ARG A 56 -5.94 3.15 -10.46
C ARG A 56 -4.89 2.29 -11.19
N ASP A 57 -3.99 1.67 -10.43
CA ASP A 57 -3.01 0.72 -10.93
C ASP A 57 -3.61 -0.69 -10.93
N GLN A 58 -4.23 -1.06 -12.05
CA GLN A 58 -4.97 -2.32 -12.16
C GLN A 58 -4.08 -3.55 -12.01
N GLU A 59 -2.86 -3.52 -12.54
CA GLU A 59 -1.94 -4.65 -12.49
C GLU A 59 -1.51 -4.92 -11.05
N ARG A 60 -1.05 -3.88 -10.35
CA ARG A 60 -0.65 -3.99 -8.95
C ARG A 60 -1.84 -4.31 -8.05
N TYR A 61 -3.01 -3.71 -8.30
CA TYR A 61 -4.23 -4.06 -7.58
C TYR A 61 -4.56 -5.54 -7.70
N ALA A 62 -4.58 -6.11 -8.91
CA ALA A 62 -4.91 -7.51 -9.11
C ALA A 62 -3.92 -8.45 -8.39
N SER A 63 -2.63 -8.13 -8.47
CA SER A 63 -1.57 -8.88 -7.78
C SER A 63 -1.75 -8.85 -6.26
N TRP A 64 -1.92 -7.67 -5.68
CA TRP A 64 -2.08 -7.51 -4.24
C TRP A 64 -3.41 -8.02 -3.72
N LYS A 65 -4.48 -7.97 -4.53
CA LYS A 65 -5.77 -8.57 -4.18
C LYS A 65 -5.64 -10.08 -3.99
N ASN A 66 -4.94 -10.77 -4.90
CA ASN A 66 -4.68 -12.21 -4.77
C ASN A 66 -3.85 -12.52 -3.52
N LYS A 67 -2.80 -11.74 -3.24
CA LYS A 67 -1.99 -11.89 -2.02
C LYS A 67 -2.83 -11.67 -0.76
N ALA A 68 -3.69 -10.65 -0.76
CA ALA A 68 -4.61 -10.38 0.34
C ALA A 68 -5.58 -11.54 0.57
N ASP A 69 -6.13 -12.13 -0.49
CA ASP A 69 -7.04 -13.28 -0.37
C ASP A 69 -6.35 -14.48 0.28
N ILE A 70 -5.11 -14.79 -0.10
CA ILE A 70 -4.32 -15.86 0.52
C ILE A 70 -4.06 -15.57 2.01
N ASN A 71 -3.60 -14.36 2.35
CA ASN A 71 -3.34 -13.99 3.74
C ASN A 71 -4.62 -14.04 4.59
N CYS A 72 -5.74 -13.59 4.05
CA CYS A 72 -7.02 -13.62 4.74
C CYS A 72 -7.60 -15.04 4.85
N MET A 73 -7.34 -15.93 3.90
CA MET A 73 -7.64 -17.36 4.06
C MET A 73 -6.84 -17.97 5.20
N ASN A 74 -5.53 -17.67 5.29
CA ASN A 74 -4.68 -18.14 6.38
C ASN A 74 -5.16 -17.61 7.75
N ALA A 75 -5.58 -16.35 7.83
CA ALA A 75 -6.20 -15.76 9.01
C ALA A 75 -7.48 -16.50 9.45
N ARG A 76 -8.34 -16.85 8.50
CA ARG A 76 -9.56 -17.64 8.77
C ARG A 76 -9.25 -19.06 9.23
N LEU A 77 -8.24 -19.70 8.65
CA LEU A 77 -7.84 -21.04 9.07
C LEU A 77 -7.21 -21.03 10.47
N GLY A 78 -6.36 -20.04 10.77
CA GLY A 78 -5.77 -19.87 12.10
C GLY A 78 -6.83 -19.62 13.18
N SER A 79 -7.85 -18.81 12.89
CA SER A 79 -8.96 -18.57 13.83
C SER A 79 -9.88 -19.77 14.04
N GLN A 80 -10.03 -20.66 13.05
CA GLN A 80 -10.82 -21.90 13.19
C GLN A 80 -10.10 -23.00 13.97
N LEU A 81 -8.76 -23.05 13.92
CA LEU A 81 -7.96 -24.09 14.56
C LEU A 81 -7.62 -23.82 16.03
N GLY A 82 -8.10 -22.72 16.62
CA GLY A 82 -8.10 -22.54 18.07
C GLY A 82 -6.72 -22.34 18.71
N THR A 83 -5.75 -21.78 18.00
CA THR A 83 -4.53 -21.25 18.65
C THR A 83 -4.76 -19.80 19.09
N ARG A 84 -5.42 -19.64 20.24
CA ARG A 84 -5.26 -18.49 21.13
C ARG A 84 -4.68 -18.97 22.45
#